data_AF-A0A3S1PFX7-F1
#
_entry.id   AF-A0A3S1PFX7-F1
#
_cell.length_a   1.000
_cell.length_b   1.000
_cell.length_c   1.000
_cell.angle_alpha   90.00
_cell.angle_beta   90.00
_cell.angle_gamma   90.00
#
_symmetry.space_group_name_H-M   'P 1'
#
loop_
_entity.id
_entity.type
_entity.pdbx_description
1 polymer ?
#
loop_
_entity_poly.entity_id
_entity_poly.type
_entity_poly.pdbx_seq_one_letter_code
_entity_poly.pdbx_strand_id
1 'polypeptide(L)'
;MGETSDDERGFFAELPVRRPTKAAPIEKPHYHGHRDRLRERFAAGGPDALPDYELLELLLFRLIPRVDTKPIAKALIARFGSLAEVLGAPASLLEEVKGIGPTVAIDLKVIAATAQRMARGEVRGRE
;
A
#
# COMPACT_ATOMS: atom_id res chain seq x y z
N MET A 1 -69.52 -21.20 -42.23
CA MET A 1 -68.84 -20.08 -41.53
C MET A 1 -68.11 -20.70 -40.37
N GLY A 2 -66.79 -20.51 -40.31
CA GLY A 2 -65.86 -21.35 -39.57
C GLY A 2 -65.85 -21.12 -38.06
N GLU A 3 -65.50 -22.19 -37.34
CA GLU A 3 -65.08 -22.15 -35.95
C GLU A 3 -63.55 -22.22 -35.87
N THR A 4 -63.05 -21.35 -35.01
CA THR A 4 -61.67 -21.08 -34.62
C THR A 4 -60.99 -22.27 -33.96
N SER A 5 -59.68 -22.45 -34.15
CA SER A 5 -58.71 -22.43 -33.05
C SER A 5 -57.30 -22.69 -33.59
N ASP A 6 -56.49 -21.66 -33.52
CA ASP A 6 -55.03 -21.68 -33.60
C ASP A 6 -54.51 -22.29 -32.29
N ASP A 7 -53.86 -23.45 -32.33
CA ASP A 7 -53.24 -24.06 -31.14
C ASP A 7 -51.85 -24.60 -31.47
N GLU A 8 -50.92 -23.68 -31.70
CA GLU A 8 -49.47 -23.96 -31.72
C GLU A 8 -48.86 -23.67 -30.35
N ARG A 9 -49.25 -24.43 -29.31
CA ARG A 9 -48.60 -24.39 -28.00
C ARG A 9 -48.10 -25.76 -27.56
N GLY A 10 -46.80 -25.96 -27.72
CA GLY A 10 -46.10 -26.92 -26.89
C GLY A 10 -44.74 -27.30 -27.43
N PHE A 11 -43.69 -26.53 -27.13
CA PHE A 11 -42.32 -27.06 -27.04
C PHE A 11 -41.38 -26.10 -26.31
N PHE A 12 -41.75 -25.65 -25.11
CA PHE A 12 -40.80 -25.04 -24.18
C PHE A 12 -40.29 -26.11 -23.22
N ALA A 13 -39.18 -26.76 -23.59
CA ALA A 13 -38.47 -27.66 -22.70
C ALA A 13 -37.84 -26.86 -21.56
N GLU A 14 -38.29 -27.09 -20.33
CA GLU A 14 -37.70 -26.53 -19.11
C GLU A 14 -36.27 -27.08 -18.93
N LEU A 15 -35.27 -26.27 -19.27
CA LEU A 15 -33.89 -26.51 -18.82
C LEU A 15 -33.73 -25.96 -17.40
N PRO A 16 -33.15 -26.72 -16.46
CA PRO A 16 -32.96 -26.24 -15.10
C PRO A 16 -32.00 -25.06 -15.09
N VAL A 17 -32.51 -23.89 -14.70
CA VAL A 17 -31.71 -22.68 -14.47
C VAL A 17 -30.70 -22.97 -13.35
N ARG A 18 -29.42 -23.11 -13.70
CA ARG A 18 -28.33 -23.18 -12.71
C ARG A 18 -28.37 -21.91 -11.86
N ARG A 19 -28.67 -22.07 -10.57
CA ARG A 19 -28.58 -20.98 -9.59
C ARG A 19 -27.12 -20.52 -9.50
N PRO A 20 -26.84 -19.21 -9.59
CA PRO A 20 -25.48 -18.72 -9.39
C PRO A 20 -25.04 -19.07 -7.97
N THR A 21 -23.89 -19.73 -7.85
CA THR A 21 -23.26 -20.02 -6.57
C THR A 21 -22.93 -18.69 -5.88
N LYS A 22 -23.24 -18.63 -4.58
CA LYS A 22 -22.98 -17.48 -3.71
C LYS A 22 -21.53 -17.05 -3.86
N ALA A 23 -21.31 -15.83 -4.39
CA ALA A 23 -19.98 -15.28 -4.57
C ALA A 23 -19.22 -15.32 -3.24
N ALA A 24 -17.97 -15.78 -3.27
CA ALA A 24 -17.08 -15.77 -2.13
C ALA A 24 -16.96 -14.33 -1.57
N PRO A 25 -16.78 -14.14 -0.25
CA PRO A 25 -16.59 -12.82 0.30
C PRO A 25 -15.38 -12.17 -0.38
N ILE A 26 -15.57 -10.97 -0.92
CA ILE A 26 -14.46 -10.14 -1.38
C ILE A 26 -13.62 -9.83 -0.13
N GLU A 27 -12.45 -10.46 -0.01
CA GLU A 27 -11.50 -10.17 1.07
C GLU A 27 -11.21 -8.67 1.06
N LYS A 28 -11.57 -8.00 2.16
CA LYS A 28 -11.23 -6.59 2.34
C LYS A 28 -9.72 -6.47 2.26
N PRO A 29 -9.17 -5.46 1.56
CA PRO A 29 -7.74 -5.40 1.38
C PRO A 29 -7.00 -5.31 2.72
N HIS A 30 -6.21 -6.33 3.03
CA HIS A 30 -5.56 -6.54 4.34
C HIS A 30 -4.59 -5.43 4.77
N TYR A 31 -4.21 -4.52 3.85
CA TYR A 31 -3.25 -3.46 4.08
C TYR A 31 -3.78 -2.31 4.96
N HIS A 32 -5.10 -2.08 5.00
CA HIS A 32 -5.65 -1.01 5.83
C HIS A 32 -5.42 -1.26 7.32
N GLY A 33 -5.73 -2.47 7.80
CA GLY A 33 -5.50 -2.82 9.21
C GLY A 33 -4.01 -2.89 9.59
N HIS A 34 -3.13 -3.20 8.64
CA HIS A 34 -1.68 -3.21 8.90
C HIS A 34 -1.13 -1.82 9.17
N ARG A 35 -1.55 -0.83 8.37
CA ARG A 35 -1.17 0.58 8.54
C ARG A 35 -1.54 1.10 9.93
N ASP A 36 -2.77 0.84 10.37
CA ASP A 36 -3.25 1.35 11.66
C ASP A 36 -2.51 0.69 12.83
N ARG A 37 -2.28 -0.63 12.78
CA ARG A 37 -1.48 -1.35 13.78
C ARG A 37 -0.04 -0.85 13.89
N LEU A 38 0.61 -0.52 12.77
CA LEU A 38 1.96 0.05 12.82
C LEU A 38 1.97 1.44 13.44
N ARG A 39 0.95 2.26 13.18
CA ARG A 39 0.82 3.58 13.81
C ARG A 39 0.58 3.49 15.31
N GLU A 40 -0.28 2.58 15.73
CA GLU A 40 -0.54 2.31 17.16
C GLU A 40 0.72 1.86 17.87
N ARG A 41 1.47 0.91 17.28
CA ARG A 41 2.76 0.47 17.83
C ARG A 41 3.78 1.61 17.95
N PHE A 42 3.92 2.42 16.91
CA PHE A 42 4.81 3.58 16.94
C PHE A 42 4.37 4.62 17.99
N ALA A 43 3.06 4.87 18.10
CA ALA A 43 2.52 5.81 19.09
C ALA A 43 2.73 5.32 20.53
N ALA A 44 2.64 4.00 20.77
CA ALA A 44 2.81 3.41 22.09
C ALA A 44 4.27 3.26 22.51
N GLY A 45 5.16 2.87 21.58
CA GLY A 45 6.56 2.55 21.91
C GLY A 45 7.60 3.59 21.44
N GLY A 46 7.19 4.59 20.65
CA GLY A 46 8.08 5.64 20.17
C GLY A 46 9.10 5.17 19.10
N PRO A 47 10.29 5.81 19.05
CA PRO A 47 11.24 5.63 17.95
C PRO A 47 11.80 4.21 17.82
N ASP A 48 11.91 3.48 18.93
CA ASP A 48 12.51 2.14 18.97
C ASP A 48 11.45 1.02 18.85
N ALA A 49 10.17 1.37 18.70
CA ALA A 49 9.06 0.41 18.66
C ALA A 49 9.01 -0.43 17.37
N LEU A 50 9.65 0.09 16.32
CA LEU A 50 9.58 -0.46 14.97
C LEU A 50 11.00 -0.74 14.44
N PRO A 51 11.22 -1.87 13.78
CA PRO A 51 12.43 -2.06 12.99
C PRO A 51 12.44 -1.09 11.78
N ASP A 52 13.64 -0.81 11.27
CA ASP A 52 13.89 0.12 10.15
C ASP A 52 12.92 -0.03 8.97
N TYR A 53 12.65 -1.28 8.54
CA TYR A 53 11.77 -1.51 7.39
C TYR A 53 10.31 -1.15 7.69
N GLU A 54 9.85 -1.27 8.94
CA GLU A 54 8.48 -0.88 9.34
C GLU A 54 8.37 0.64 9.52
N LEU A 55 9.44 1.29 10.01
CA LEU A 55 9.51 2.75 10.04
C LEU A 55 9.50 3.33 8.62
N LEU A 56 10.26 2.73 7.69
CA LEU A 56 10.22 3.09 6.28
C LEU A 56 8.83 2.84 5.67
N GLU A 57 8.18 1.73 6.03
CA GLU A 57 6.83 1.42 5.59
C GLU A 57 5.82 2.53 6.02
N LEU A 58 5.93 3.03 7.25
CA LEU A 58 5.11 4.15 7.72
C LEU A 58 5.31 5.44 6.93
N LEU A 59 6.53 5.70 6.46
CA LEU A 59 6.80 6.83 5.56
C LEU A 59 6.14 6.57 4.20
N LEU A 60 6.40 5.40 3.60
CA LEU A 60 5.88 5.05 2.28
C LEU A 60 4.36 5.02 2.22
N PHE A 61 3.65 4.66 3.29
CA PHE A 61 2.19 4.75 3.34
C PHE A 61 1.62 6.14 3.07
N ARG A 62 2.39 7.19 3.43
CA ARG A 62 2.04 8.59 3.18
C ARG A 62 2.36 9.00 1.75
N LEU A 63 3.46 8.48 1.21
CA LEU A 63 3.96 8.84 -0.12
C LEU A 63 3.27 8.07 -1.25
N ILE A 64 2.83 6.84 -0.97
CA ILE A 64 2.21 5.92 -1.94
C ILE A 64 0.85 5.45 -1.41
N PRO A 65 -0.23 6.23 -1.64
CA PRO A 65 -1.55 5.88 -1.14
C PRO A 65 -2.11 4.64 -1.86
N ARG A 66 -2.84 3.79 -1.11
CA ARG A 66 -3.60 2.63 -1.63
C ARG A 66 -2.74 1.52 -2.26
N VAL A 67 -1.45 1.46 -1.94
CA VAL A 67 -0.53 0.39 -2.35
C VAL A 67 -0.03 -0.35 -1.11
N ASP A 68 0.22 -1.65 -1.23
CA ASP A 68 0.98 -2.40 -0.22
C ASP A 68 2.46 -2.00 -0.31
N THR A 69 2.92 -1.23 0.68
CA THR A 69 4.28 -0.68 0.73
C THR A 69 5.26 -1.58 1.46
N LYS A 70 4.79 -2.67 2.09
CA LYS A 70 5.68 -3.61 2.79
C LYS A 70 6.72 -4.24 1.87
N PRO A 71 6.37 -4.73 0.66
CA PRO A 71 7.37 -5.27 -0.27
C PRO A 71 8.37 -4.21 -0.72
N ILE A 72 7.92 -2.97 -0.90
CA ILE A 72 8.76 -1.84 -1.32
C ILE A 72 9.77 -1.49 -0.23
N ALA A 73 9.32 -1.36 1.02
CA ALA A 73 10.20 -1.09 2.16
C ALA A 73 11.26 -2.19 2.33
N LYS A 74 10.86 -3.46 2.21
CA LYS A 74 11.79 -4.59 2.27
C LYS A 74 12.78 -4.59 1.10
N ALA A 75 12.33 -4.27 -0.12
CA ALA A 75 13.20 -4.20 -1.28
C ALA A 75 14.25 -3.08 -1.14
N LEU A 76 13.85 -1.91 -0.61
CA LEU A 76 14.77 -0.82 -0.32
C LEU A 76 15.82 -1.23 0.71
N ILE A 77 15.40 -1.80 1.85
CA ILE A 77 16.34 -2.27 2.88
C ILE A 77 17.24 -3.39 2.36
N ALA A 78 16.72 -4.33 1.58
CA ALA A 78 17.53 -5.40 0.99
C ALA A 78 18.58 -4.88 0.00
N ARG A 79 18.24 -3.83 -0.77
CA ARG A 79 19.15 -3.24 -1.76
C ARG A 79 20.21 -2.34 -1.14
N PHE A 80 19.84 -1.52 -0.16
CA PHE A 80 20.71 -0.48 0.40
C PHE A 80 21.30 -0.84 1.77
N GLY A 81 20.72 -1.80 2.48
CA GLY A 81 21.24 -2.37 3.73
C GLY A 81 20.60 -1.84 5.01
N SER A 82 20.35 -0.52 5.11
CA SER A 82 19.75 0.09 6.31
C SER A 82 18.86 1.29 5.96
N LEU A 83 18.07 1.78 6.94
CA LEU A 83 17.27 3.00 6.74
C LEU A 83 18.15 4.21 6.40
N ALA A 84 19.33 4.32 7.03
CA ALA A 84 20.28 5.40 6.76
C ALA A 84 20.80 5.34 5.32
N GLU A 85 21.13 4.15 4.83
CA GLU A 85 21.59 3.94 3.45
C GLU A 85 20.47 4.22 2.43
N VAL A 86 19.24 3.83 2.72
CA VAL A 86 18.07 4.19 1.88
C VAL A 86 17.92 5.70 1.80
N LEU A 87 17.93 6.40 2.93
CA LEU A 87 17.80 7.86 2.98
C LEU A 87 19.04 8.57 2.43
N GLY A 88 20.20 7.93 2.43
CA GLY A 88 21.46 8.42 1.87
C GLY A 88 21.57 8.27 0.35
N ALA A 89 20.93 7.24 -0.22
CA ALA A 89 21.05 6.88 -1.62
C ALA A 89 20.70 8.01 -2.60
N PRO A 90 21.36 8.08 -3.78
CA PRO A 90 20.95 8.94 -4.90
C PRO A 90 19.51 8.63 -5.33
N ALA A 91 18.74 9.66 -5.70
CA ALA A 91 17.35 9.50 -6.14
C ALA A 91 17.24 8.54 -7.34
N SER A 92 18.16 8.61 -8.30
CA SER A 92 18.19 7.70 -9.45
C SER A 92 18.27 6.23 -9.06
N LEU A 93 19.03 5.87 -8.02
CA LEU A 93 19.13 4.48 -7.54
C LEU A 93 17.86 4.04 -6.79
N LEU A 94 17.18 4.97 -6.12
CA LEU A 94 15.89 4.68 -5.47
C LEU A 94 14.81 4.36 -6.51
N GLU A 95 14.78 5.09 -7.62
CA GLU A 95 13.83 4.91 -8.72
C GLU A 95 13.96 3.55 -9.44
N GLU A 96 15.11 2.89 -9.33
CA GLU A 96 15.27 1.52 -9.83
C GLU A 96 14.50 0.48 -9.00
N VAL A 97 14.03 0.82 -7.80
CA VAL A 97 13.20 -0.07 -7.00
C VAL A 97 11.75 0.02 -7.45
N LYS A 98 11.18 -1.12 -7.88
CA LYS A 98 9.79 -1.20 -8.33
C LYS A 98 8.84 -0.61 -7.29
N GLY A 99 8.03 0.35 -7.72
CA GLY A 99 7.08 1.08 -6.86
C GLY A 99 7.60 2.41 -6.35
N ILE A 100 8.87 2.76 -6.58
CA ILE A 100 9.42 4.08 -6.32
C ILE A 100 9.45 4.88 -7.61
N GLY A 101 8.53 5.84 -7.72
CA GLY A 101 8.56 6.83 -8.78
C GLY A 101 9.43 8.05 -8.41
N PRO A 102 9.67 8.96 -9.36
CA PRO A 102 10.52 10.14 -9.15
C PRO A 102 10.02 11.02 -8.00
N THR A 103 8.70 11.19 -7.84
CA THR A 103 8.10 11.94 -6.72
C THR A 103 8.46 11.32 -5.37
N VAL A 104 8.29 10.01 -5.23
CA VAL A 104 8.58 9.29 -3.98
C VAL A 104 10.07 9.34 -3.66
N ALA A 105 10.93 9.21 -4.67
CA ALA A 105 12.38 9.32 -4.50
C ALA A 105 12.76 10.72 -3.96
N ILE A 106 12.20 11.79 -4.55
CA ILE A 106 12.42 13.16 -4.06
C ILE A 106 11.88 13.35 -2.64
N ASP A 107 10.69 12.84 -2.31
CA ASP A 107 10.13 12.95 -0.96
C ASP A 107 11.01 12.26 0.09
N LEU A 108 11.58 11.08 -0.23
CA LEU A 108 12.59 10.43 0.62
C LEU A 108 13.83 11.32 0.79
N LYS A 109 14.26 12.04 -0.25
CA LYS A 109 15.35 13.02 -0.12
C LYS A 109 15.00 14.22 0.74
N VAL A 110 13.76 14.70 0.69
CA VAL A 110 13.27 15.78 1.56
C VAL A 110 13.30 15.33 3.02
N ILE A 111 12.87 14.10 3.31
CA ILE A 111 12.94 13.49 4.65
C ILE A 111 14.40 13.41 5.11
N ALA A 112 15.30 12.91 4.26
CA ALA A 112 16.72 12.82 4.58
C ALA A 112 17.34 14.21 4.88
N ALA A 113 17.05 15.21 4.05
CA ALA A 113 17.51 16.58 4.25
C ALA A 113 16.97 17.18 5.56
N THR A 114 15.72 16.87 5.92
CA THR A 114 15.11 17.30 7.18
C THR A 114 15.84 16.68 8.37
N ALA A 115 16.08 15.37 8.34
CA ALA A 115 16.83 14.66 9.39
C ALA A 115 18.27 15.20 9.52
N GLN A 116 18.95 15.44 8.40
CA GLN A 116 20.30 16.03 8.39
C GLN A 116 20.33 17.44 8.99
N ARG A 117 19.35 18.29 8.67
CA ARG A 117 19.25 19.63 9.26
C ARG A 117 18.94 19.58 10.75
N MET A 118 18.08 18.65 11.18
CA MET A 118 17.80 18.42 12.60
C MET A 118 19.06 17.96 13.35
N ALA A 119 19.83 17.02 12.78
CA ALA A 119 21.06 16.52 13.42
C ALA A 119 22.18 17.57 13.49
N ARG A 120 22.28 18.46 12.49
CA ARG A 120 23.22 19.60 12.50
C ARG A 120 22.77 20.75 13.37
N GLY A 121 21.46 20.90 13.52
CA GLY A 121 20.83 21.88 14.39
C GLY A 121 20.82 21.34 15.81
N GLU A 122 21.93 21.48 16.53
CA GLU A 122 21.78 21.86 17.94
C GLU A 122 20.74 22.97 17.97
N VAL A 123 19.75 22.86 18.86
CA VAL A 123 18.78 23.90 19.13
C VAL A 123 19.57 25.18 19.33
N ARG A 124 19.72 26.01 18.28
CA ARG A 124 20.32 27.33 18.39
C ARG A 124 19.53 27.99 19.49
N GLY A 125 20.17 28.13 20.65
CA GLY A 125 19.54 28.50 21.91
C GLY A 125 18.61 29.65 21.62
N ARG A 126 17.31 29.41 21.79
CA ARG A 126 16.38 30.51 21.94
C ARG A 126 16.59 30.99 23.37
N GLU A 127 17.63 31.78 23.56
CA GLU A 127 17.73 32.70 24.71
C GLU A 127 16.69 33.82 24.54
#